data_AF-A0A8H8WUD8-F1
#
_entry.id   AF-A0A8H8WUD8-F1
#
_cell.length_a   1.000
_cell.length_b   1.000
_cell.length_c   1.000
_cell.angle_alpha   90.00
_cell.angle_beta   90.00
_cell.angle_gamma   90.00
#
_symmetry.space_group_name_H-M   'P 1'
#
loop_
_entity.id
_entity.type
_entity.pdbx_description
1 polymer ?
#
loop_
_entity_poly.entity_id
_entity_poly.type
_entity_poly.pdbx_seq_one_letter_code
_entity_poly.pdbx_strand_id
1 'polypeptide(L)'
;MPSDPYENHDAALPEPVREHLGKQLRSTYNAEAGKPDYLGDPVLPAEFTPQLRRLESRLKAHDTGREAVEDVVNNILRELPRRP
;
A
#
# COMPACT_ATOMS: atom_id res chain seq x y z
N MET A 1 -29.84 21.10 21.19
CA MET A 1 -28.80 20.75 20.20
C MET A 1 -29.37 19.64 19.34
N PRO A 2 -29.53 19.81 18.01
CA PRO A 2 -29.94 18.71 17.16
C PRO A 2 -28.76 17.76 16.98
N SER A 3 -28.95 16.50 17.32
CA SER A 3 -28.02 15.41 17.08
C SER A 3 -27.90 15.15 15.57
N ASP A 4 -26.65 15.00 15.12
CA ASP A 4 -26.28 14.84 13.72
C ASP A 4 -26.90 13.54 13.14
N PRO A 5 -27.75 13.58 12.09
CA PRO A 5 -28.47 12.41 11.60
C PRO A 5 -27.58 11.35 10.93
N TYR A 6 -26.26 11.55 10.88
CA TYR A 6 -25.30 10.64 10.25
C TYR A 6 -24.56 9.71 11.24
N GLU A 7 -24.82 9.80 12.55
CA GLU A 7 -24.34 8.81 13.53
C GLU A 7 -25.21 7.54 13.51
N ASN A 8 -25.02 6.71 12.49
CA ASN A 8 -25.36 5.29 12.55
C ASN A 8 -24.45 4.47 11.61
N HIS A 9 -23.16 4.40 11.97
CA HIS A 9 -22.19 3.54 11.29
C HIS A 9 -22.23 2.07 11.76
N ASP A 10 -23.10 1.72 12.72
CA ASP A 10 -23.08 0.41 13.40
C ASP A 10 -24.21 -0.56 13.03
N ALA A 11 -25.17 -0.17 12.19
CA ALA A 11 -26.11 -1.12 11.60
C ALA A 11 -25.48 -1.78 10.38
N ALA A 12 -24.44 -2.60 10.59
CA ALA A 12 -23.86 -3.41 9.53
C ALA A 12 -24.98 -4.23 8.87
N LEU A 13 -25.24 -3.96 7.58
CA LEU A 13 -26.29 -4.64 6.82
C LEU A 13 -26.22 -6.16 7.02
N PRO A 14 -27.37 -6.86 7.06
CA PRO A 14 -27.39 -8.32 7.12
C PRO A 14 -26.48 -8.92 6.05
N GLU A 15 -25.74 -9.96 6.42
CA GLU A 15 -24.70 -10.54 5.57
C GLU A 15 -25.14 -10.85 4.13
N PRO A 16 -26.33 -11.44 3.87
CA PRO A 16 -26.78 -11.70 2.50
C PRO A 16 -27.00 -10.42 1.69
N VAL A 17 -27.49 -9.36 2.33
CA VAL A 17 -27.74 -8.06 1.69
C VAL A 17 -26.41 -7.38 1.36
N ARG A 18 -25.46 -7.42 2.30
CA ARG A 18 -24.12 -6.88 2.09
C ARG A 18 -23.34 -7.63 1.01
N GLU A 19 -23.46 -8.95 0.93
CA GLU A 19 -22.82 -9.74 -0.12
C GLU A 19 -23.45 -9.45 -1.49
N HIS A 20 -24.78 -9.38 -1.56
CA HIS A 20 -25.50 -9.06 -2.78
C HIS A 20 -25.13 -7.66 -3.30
N LEU A 21 -25.20 -6.65 -2.44
CA LEU A 21 -24.81 -5.28 -2.77
C LEU A 21 -23.32 -5.20 -3.12
N GLY A 22 -22.46 -5.91 -2.38
CA GLY A 22 -21.03 -5.99 -2.67
C GLY A 22 -20.76 -6.59 -4.06
N LYS A 23 -21.50 -7.63 -4.45
CA LYS A 23 -21.42 -8.22 -5.80
C LYS A 23 -21.88 -7.24 -6.86
N GLN A 24 -23.00 -6.55 -6.64
CA GLN A 24 -23.51 -5.54 -7.57
C GLN A 24 -22.52 -4.39 -7.73
N LEU A 25 -22.03 -3.80 -6.63
CA LEU A 25 -21.06 -2.71 -6.66
C LEU A 25 -19.77 -3.12 -7.36
N ARG A 26 -19.20 -4.29 -7.03
CA ARG A 26 -18.01 -4.78 -7.75
C ARG A 26 -18.29 -5.00 -9.23
N SER A 27 -19.46 -5.50 -9.60
CA SER A 27 -19.84 -5.66 -11.00
C SER A 27 -19.93 -4.32 -11.70
N THR A 28 -20.61 -3.33 -11.10
CA THR A 28 -20.79 -1.99 -11.66
C THR A 28 -19.47 -1.24 -11.75
N TYR A 29 -18.68 -1.19 -10.67
CA TYR A 29 -17.39 -0.51 -10.68
C TYR A 29 -16.37 -1.17 -11.61
N ASN A 30 -16.44 -2.48 -11.86
CA ASN A 30 -15.56 -3.13 -12.85
C ASN A 30 -16.09 -3.03 -14.29
N ALA A 31 -17.39 -2.78 -14.49
CA ALA A 31 -18.01 -2.71 -15.81
C ALA A 31 -18.12 -1.27 -16.35
N GLU A 32 -18.37 -0.29 -15.47
CA GLU A 32 -18.53 1.12 -15.82
C GLU A 32 -17.22 1.91 -15.67
N ALA A 33 -16.36 1.53 -14.73
CA ALA A 33 -15.01 2.07 -14.69
C ALA A 33 -14.11 1.11 -15.48
N GLY A 34 -13.52 1.61 -16.57
CA GLY A 34 -12.27 1.04 -17.05
C GLY A 34 -11.24 0.98 -15.90
N LYS A 35 -10.14 0.25 -16.10
CA LYS A 35 -8.99 0.28 -15.16
C LYS A 35 -8.79 1.73 -14.69
N PRO A 36 -8.80 2.02 -13.37
CA PRO A 36 -8.72 3.40 -12.92
C PRO A 36 -7.51 4.07 -13.57
N ASP A 37 -7.65 5.30 -14.06
CA ASP A 37 -6.60 6.05 -14.78
C ASP A 37 -5.32 6.27 -13.95
N TYR A 38 -5.33 5.89 -12.67
CA TYR A 38 -4.17 5.93 -11.77
C TYR A 38 -3.61 4.54 -11.45
N LEU A 39 -4.33 3.47 -11.79
CA LEU A 39 -3.88 2.11 -11.62
C LEU A 39 -3.01 1.75 -12.82
N GLY A 40 -1.70 1.97 -12.71
CA GLY A 40 -0.71 1.63 -13.74
C GLY A 40 -0.67 2.57 -14.95
N ASP A 41 -1.26 3.75 -14.85
CA ASP A 41 -0.97 4.90 -15.72
C ASP A 41 -0.01 5.86 -15.00
N PRO A 42 0.80 6.67 -15.71
CA PRO A 42 1.87 7.46 -15.12
C PRO A 42 1.38 8.70 -14.35
N VAL A 43 0.10 9.04 -14.42
CA VAL A 43 -0.46 10.24 -13.79
C VAL A 43 -1.20 9.85 -12.52
N LEU A 44 -0.44 9.61 -11.46
CA LEU A 44 -0.99 9.49 -10.11
C LEU A 44 -1.57 10.84 -9.66
N PRO A 45 -2.72 10.87 -8.96
CA PRO A 45 -3.27 12.10 -8.41
C PRO A 45 -2.24 12.82 -7.52
N ALA A 46 -2.16 14.14 -7.66
CA ALA A 46 -1.12 14.95 -7.02
C ALA A 46 -1.16 14.86 -5.48
N GLU A 47 -2.33 14.54 -4.92
CA GLU A 47 -2.60 14.33 -3.50
C GLU A 47 -1.79 13.17 -2.91
N PHE A 48 -1.38 12.20 -3.74
CA PHE A 48 -0.55 11.07 -3.32
C PHE A 48 0.95 11.40 -3.32
N THR A 49 1.37 12.53 -3.89
CA THR A 49 2.78 12.93 -4.00
C THR A 49 3.53 12.89 -2.65
N PRO A 50 2.98 13.41 -1.53
CA PRO A 50 3.68 13.35 -0.24
C PRO A 50 3.92 11.93 0.26
N GLN A 51 2.94 11.04 0.08
CA GLN A 51 2.97 9.65 0.53
C GLN A 51 3.96 8.86 -0.33
N LEU A 52 3.96 9.09 -1.65
CA LEU A 52 4.92 8.48 -2.58
C LEU A 52 6.35 8.89 -2.24
N ARG A 53 6.62 10.18 -1.98
CA ARG A 53 7.96 10.62 -1.54
C ARG A 53 8.41 9.95 -0.24
N ARG A 54 7.50 9.79 0.73
CA ARG A 54 7.83 9.08 1.98
C ARG A 54 8.16 7.62 1.72
N LEU A 55 7.44 6.97 0.82
CA LEU A 55 7.69 5.58 0.45
C LEU A 55 9.02 5.42 -0.28
N GLU A 56 9.30 6.27 -1.26
CA GLU A 56 10.57 6.31 -1.99
C GLU A 56 11.77 6.51 -1.03
N SER A 57 11.67 7.45 -0.09
CA SER A 57 12.72 7.68 0.90
C SER A 57 12.95 6.46 1.80
N ARG A 58 11.87 5.79 2.22
CA ARG A 58 11.97 4.56 3.03
C ARG A 58 12.60 3.42 2.26
N LEU A 59 12.23 3.26 0.98
CA LEU A 59 12.78 2.22 0.11
C LEU A 59 14.27 2.45 -0.12
N LYS A 60 14.68 3.68 -0.48
CA LYS A 60 16.09 4.05 -0.64
C LYS A 60 16.89 3.79 0.63
N ALA A 61 16.39 4.22 1.79
CA ALA A 61 17.06 4.00 3.06
C ALA A 61 17.23 2.51 3.39
N HIS A 62 16.22 1.69 3.07
CA HIS A 62 16.29 0.25 3.23
C HIS A 62 17.35 -0.38 2.32
N ASP A 63 17.38 0.00 1.03
CA ASP A 63 18.34 -0.54 0.07
C ASP A 63 19.78 -0.15 0.42
N THR A 64 20.01 1.12 0.78
CA THR A 64 21.32 1.58 1.28
C THR A 64 21.73 0.85 2.57
N GLY A 65 20.77 0.61 3.48
CA GLY A 65 21.03 -0.16 4.69
C GLY A 65 21.43 -1.61 4.40
N ARG A 66 20.76 -2.24 3.43
CA ARG A 66 21.07 -3.60 2.98
C ARG A 66 22.49 -3.69 2.40
N GLU A 67 22.86 -2.74 1.54
CA GLU A 67 24.21 -2.66 0.94
C GLU A 67 25.28 -2.48 2.03
N ALA A 68 25.07 -1.58 2.98
CA ALA A 68 26.02 -1.36 4.07
C ALA A 68 26.23 -2.61 4.94
N VAL A 69 25.16 -3.37 5.21
CA VAL A 69 25.27 -4.64 5.95
C VAL A 69 26.02 -5.69 5.12
N GLU A 70 25.71 -5.79 3.82
CA GLU A 70 26.39 -6.71 2.90
C GLU A 70 27.90 -6.42 2.83
N ASP A 71 28.29 -5.15 2.74
CA ASP A 71 29.69 -4.72 2.76
C ASP A 71 30.40 -5.10 4.06
N VAL A 72 29.76 -4.87 5.21
CA VAL A 72 30.32 -5.24 6.52
C VAL A 72 30.47 -6.75 6.63
N VAL A 73 29.46 -7.52 6.23
CA VAL A 73 29.52 -8.99 6.26
C VAL A 73 30.64 -9.49 5.34
N ASN A 74 30.75 -8.95 4.14
CA ASN A 74 31.80 -9.31 3.20
C ASN A 74 33.19 -8.96 3.73
N ASN A 75 33.34 -7.83 4.43
CA ASN A 75 34.61 -7.48 5.06
C ASN A 75 34.97 -8.48 6.17
N ILE A 76 34.02 -8.81 7.05
CA ILE A 76 34.23 -9.81 8.10
C ILE A 76 34.64 -11.15 7.49
N LEU A 77 33.95 -11.62 6.45
CA LEU A 77 34.28 -12.87 5.77
C LEU A 77 35.68 -12.88 5.14
N ARG A 78 36.18 -11.72 4.68
CA ARG A 78 37.56 -11.59 4.16
C ARG A 78 38.61 -11.62 5.26
N GLU A 79 38.29 -11.04 6.41
CA GLU A 79 39.19 -10.99 7.58
C GLU A 79 39.21 -12.31 8.37
N LEU A 80 38.23 -13.19 8.18
CA LEU A 80 38.22 -14.50 8.82
C LEU A 80 39.42 -15.35 8.36
N PRO A 81 40.19 -15.94 9.30
CA PRO A 81 41.30 -16.80 8.95
C PRO A 81 40.78 -18.03 8.20
N ARG A 82 41.38 -18.34 7.04
CA ARG A 82 41.11 -19.59 6.35
C ARG A 82 41.51 -20.73 7.27
N ARG A 83 40.54 -21.58 7.63
CA ARG A 83 40.79 -22.77 8.44
C ARG A 83 41.85 -23.63 7.71
N PRO A 84 42.90 -24.11 8.40
CA PRO A 84 43.93 -24.97 7.82
C PRO A 84 43.37 -26.33 7.40
#